data_AF-A0A1H7MFX7-F1
#
_entry.id   AF-A0A1H7MFX7-F1
#
_cell.length_a   1.000
_cell.length_b   1.000
_cell.length_c   1.000
_cell.angle_alpha   90.00
_cell.angle_beta   90.00
_cell.angle_gamma   90.00
#
_symmetry.space_group_name_H-M   'P 1'
#
loop_
_entity.id
_entity.type
_entity.pdbx_description
1 polymer ?
#
loop_
_entity_poly.entity_id
_entity_poly.type
_entity_poly.pdbx_seq_one_letter_code
_entity_poly.pdbx_strand_id
1 'polypeptide(L)'
;METRVGKTLKRKTEFRKQLLSIPKMFIFLVISLLAYMFSLLLWTKSLKGTAYSELLDTILTTNIMAIGLFMALGYMNLKFIIVIFKSLIKIMFTVWVVIIVQFSSLDQIEQNAWIVLSAFFFVYLEVLLDINDCLFQVKDDFQIPKLKYVTSTFIKDNSISISILCLSVINSALSYFIIDLLKAIYS
;
A
#
# COMPACT_ATOMS: atom_id res chain seq x y z
N MET A 1 -35.85 -28.97 -11.35
CA MET A 1 -34.98 -29.12 -12.54
C MET A 1 -34.86 -27.75 -13.19
N GLU A 2 -33.69 -27.11 -13.17
CA GLU A 2 -33.52 -25.81 -13.86
C GLU A 2 -33.54 -26.00 -15.38
N THR A 3 -34.38 -25.24 -16.08
CA THR A 3 -34.46 -25.27 -17.55
C THR A 3 -33.19 -24.71 -18.18
N ARG A 4 -32.78 -25.24 -19.34
CA ARG A 4 -31.60 -24.77 -20.10
C ARG A 4 -31.60 -23.25 -20.29
N VAL A 5 -32.78 -22.65 -20.52
CA VAL A 5 -33.00 -21.20 -20.69
C VAL A 5 -32.69 -20.42 -19.41
N GLY A 6 -33.05 -20.94 -18.23
CA GLY A 6 -32.74 -20.32 -16.93
C GLY A 6 -31.24 -20.27 -16.65
N LYS A 7 -30.49 -21.31 -17.04
CA LYS A 7 -29.02 -21.35 -16.92
C LYS A 7 -28.33 -20.32 -17.82
N THR A 8 -28.80 -20.15 -19.07
CA THR A 8 -28.23 -19.15 -19.99
C THR A 8 -28.53 -17.72 -19.55
N LEU A 9 -29.71 -17.46 -18.99
CA LEU A 9 -30.07 -16.14 -18.49
C LEU A 9 -29.21 -15.75 -17.29
N LYS A 10 -29.06 -16.65 -16.30
CA LYS A 10 -28.18 -16.44 -15.14
C LYS A 10 -26.74 -16.14 -15.54
N ARG A 11 -26.16 -16.92 -16.46
CA ARG A 11 -24.81 -16.67 -17.01
C ARG A 11 -24.68 -15.29 -17.66
N LYS A 12 -25.67 -14.85 -18.44
CA LYS A 12 -25.65 -13.50 -19.05
C LYS A 12 -25.71 -12.40 -18.00
N THR A 13 -26.49 -12.57 -16.93
CA THR A 13 -26.58 -11.59 -15.84
C THR A 13 -25.29 -11.52 -15.03
N GLU A 14 -24.68 -12.68 -14.70
CA GLU A 14 -23.38 -12.76 -14.03
C GLU A 14 -22.26 -12.13 -14.86
N PHE A 15 -22.23 -12.42 -16.17
CA PHE A 15 -21.24 -11.83 -17.08
C PHE A 15 -21.38 -10.31 -17.18
N ARG A 16 -22.61 -9.77 -17.25
CA ARG A 16 -22.85 -8.33 -17.21
C ARG A 16 -22.42 -7.71 -15.87
N LYS A 17 -22.68 -8.38 -14.75
CA LYS A 17 -22.21 -7.93 -13.42
C LYS A 17 -20.68 -7.87 -13.36
N GLN A 18 -19.99 -8.91 -13.86
CA GLN A 18 -18.53 -8.91 -13.94
C GLN A 18 -17.99 -7.80 -14.85
N LEU A 19 -18.59 -7.62 -16.03
CA LEU A 19 -18.20 -6.59 -16.99
C LEU A 19 -18.34 -5.16 -16.44
N LEU A 20 -19.36 -4.91 -15.61
CA LEU A 20 -19.57 -3.62 -14.93
C LEU A 20 -18.72 -3.46 -13.65
N SER A 21 -18.32 -4.56 -13.02
CA SER A 21 -17.52 -4.53 -11.78
C SER A 21 -16.05 -4.18 -12.03
N ILE A 22 -15.46 -4.63 -13.14
CA ILE A 22 -14.04 -4.39 -13.47
C ILE A 22 -13.75 -2.88 -13.66
N PRO A 23 -14.52 -2.11 -14.46
CA PRO A 23 -14.31 -0.67 -14.60
C PRO A 23 -14.46 0.07 -13.27
N LYS A 24 -15.40 -0.38 -12.42
CA LYS A 24 -15.62 0.24 -11.11
C LYS A 24 -14.41 0.05 -10.18
N MET A 25 -13.84 -1.16 -10.13
CA MET A 25 -12.62 -1.42 -9.36
C MET A 25 -11.44 -0.59 -9.88
N PHE A 26 -11.31 -0.46 -11.21
CA PHE A 26 -10.26 0.34 -11.83
C PHE A 26 -10.38 1.83 -11.48
N ILE A 27 -11.59 2.41 -11.57
CA ILE A 27 -11.85 3.79 -11.16
C ILE A 27 -11.48 4.00 -9.69
N PHE A 28 -11.85 3.06 -8.81
CA PHE A 28 -11.56 3.16 -7.39
C PHE A 28 -10.05 3.07 -7.09
N LEU A 29 -9.31 2.24 -7.84
CA LEU A 29 -7.85 2.20 -7.79
C LEU A 29 -7.23 3.54 -8.19
N VAL A 30 -7.69 4.14 -9.31
CA VAL A 30 -7.21 5.45 -9.76
C VAL A 30 -7.43 6.52 -8.69
N ILE A 31 -8.62 6.55 -8.08
CA ILE A 31 -8.91 7.48 -6.98
C ILE A 31 -7.97 7.26 -5.79
N SER A 32 -7.70 6.00 -5.44
CA SER A 32 -6.80 5.65 -4.33
C SER A 32 -5.35 6.07 -4.60
N LEU A 33 -4.88 5.89 -5.83
CA LEU A 33 -3.56 6.37 -6.27
C LEU A 33 -3.48 7.89 -6.25
N LEU A 34 -4.52 8.60 -6.70
CA LEU A 34 -4.57 10.07 -6.63
C LEU A 34 -4.52 10.57 -5.18
N ALA A 35 -5.30 9.96 -4.28
CA ALA A 35 -5.26 10.27 -2.85
C ALA A 35 -3.86 10.01 -2.26
N TYR A 36 -3.21 8.94 -2.68
CA TYR A 36 -1.83 8.66 -2.26
C TYR A 36 -0.85 9.71 -2.77
N MET A 37 -0.91 10.09 -4.05
CA MET A 37 -0.07 11.16 -4.60
C MET A 37 -0.28 12.48 -3.86
N PHE A 38 -1.51 12.80 -3.47
CA PHE A 38 -1.79 13.98 -2.65
C PHE A 38 -1.11 13.91 -1.27
N SER A 39 -1.10 12.74 -0.63
CA SER A 39 -0.38 12.56 0.64
C SER A 39 1.13 12.77 0.51
N LEU A 40 1.73 12.36 -0.62
CA LEU A 40 3.14 12.61 -0.92
C LEU A 40 3.42 14.10 -1.15
N LEU A 41 2.50 14.83 -1.80
CA LEU A 41 2.63 16.27 -1.99
C LEU A 41 2.60 17.06 -0.67
N LEU A 42 1.88 16.56 0.33
CA LEU A 42 1.92 17.18 1.67
C LEU A 42 3.31 17.06 2.28
N TRP A 43 3.99 15.92 2.12
CA TRP A 43 5.36 15.72 2.58
C TRP A 43 6.36 16.60 1.83
N THR A 44 6.25 16.68 0.49
CA THR A 44 7.13 17.55 -0.31
C THR A 44 7.02 18.99 0.12
N LYS A 45 5.80 19.50 0.31
CA LYS A 45 5.57 20.88 0.75
C LYS A 45 6.19 21.16 2.12
N SER A 46 6.11 20.22 3.06
CA SER A 46 6.62 20.39 4.42
C SER A 46 8.15 20.37 4.52
N LEU A 47 8.83 19.72 3.58
CA LEU A 47 10.28 19.53 3.61
C LEU A 47 11.03 20.35 2.55
N LYS A 48 10.32 20.99 1.61
CA LYS A 48 10.92 21.81 0.55
C LYS A 48 11.68 23.01 1.14
N GLY A 49 12.93 23.17 0.73
CA GLY A 49 13.82 24.23 1.23
C GLY A 49 14.63 23.86 2.47
N THR A 50 14.49 22.63 2.98
CA THR A 50 15.37 22.08 4.03
C THR A 50 16.55 21.34 3.40
N ALA A 51 17.59 21.09 4.20
CA ALA A 51 18.76 20.28 3.79
C ALA A 51 18.40 18.84 3.40
N TYR A 52 17.17 18.39 3.70
CA TYR A 52 16.69 17.04 3.43
C TYR A 52 15.93 16.90 2.11
N SER A 53 15.83 17.97 1.28
CA SER A 53 15.02 17.90 0.05
C SER A 53 15.57 16.91 -0.97
N GLU A 54 16.89 16.72 -1.06
CA GLU A 54 17.49 15.74 -1.97
C GLU A 54 17.18 14.30 -1.54
N LEU A 55 17.15 14.05 -0.23
CA LEU A 55 16.83 12.74 0.34
C LEU A 55 15.34 12.41 0.17
N LEU A 56 14.50 13.45 0.18
CA LEU A 56 13.06 13.33 -0.01
C LEU A 56 12.68 12.74 -1.37
N ASP A 57 13.30 13.19 -2.46
CA ASP A 57 13.02 12.64 -3.80
C ASP A 57 13.30 11.13 -3.87
N THR A 58 14.37 10.69 -3.21
CA THR A 58 14.75 9.27 -3.13
C THR A 58 13.76 8.48 -2.29
N ILE A 59 13.30 9.03 -1.15
CA ILE A 59 12.26 8.42 -0.31
C ILE A 59 10.94 8.29 -1.08
N LEU A 60 10.52 9.33 -1.81
CA LEU A 60 9.29 9.32 -2.59
C LEU A 60 9.33 8.26 -3.70
N THR A 61 10.45 8.18 -4.41
CA THR A 61 10.67 7.16 -5.45
C THR A 61 10.60 5.76 -4.86
N THR A 62 11.24 5.55 -3.71
CA THR A 62 11.23 4.26 -2.98
C THR A 62 9.82 3.87 -2.56
N ASN A 63 9.04 4.81 -2.04
CA ASN A 63 7.65 4.61 -1.65
C ASN A 63 6.73 4.28 -2.84
N ILE A 64 6.94 4.90 -4.00
CA ILE A 64 6.20 4.56 -5.22
C ILE A 64 6.55 3.14 -5.69
N MET A 65 7.82 2.75 -5.62
CA MET A 65 8.24 1.37 -5.93
C MET A 65 7.59 0.35 -5.01
N ALA A 66 7.49 0.63 -3.70
CA ALA A 66 6.84 -0.25 -2.74
C ALA A 66 5.35 -0.47 -3.08
N ILE A 67 4.63 0.59 -3.49
CA ILE A 67 3.24 0.47 -3.94
C ILE A 67 3.13 -0.32 -5.24
N GLY A 68 4.02 -0.09 -6.20
CA GLY A 68 4.06 -0.85 -7.46
C GLY A 68 4.21 -2.35 -7.19
N LEU A 69 5.17 -2.71 -6.33
CA LEU A 69 5.40 -4.10 -5.94
C LEU A 69 4.20 -4.67 -5.16
N PHE A 70 3.62 -3.91 -4.22
CA PHE A 70 2.42 -4.32 -3.50
C PHE A 70 1.25 -4.62 -4.44
N MET A 71 0.98 -3.76 -5.42
CA MET A 71 -0.08 -4.01 -6.41
C MET A 71 0.19 -5.29 -7.19
N ALA A 72 1.42 -5.50 -7.67
CA ALA A 72 1.79 -6.70 -8.40
C ALA A 72 1.54 -7.97 -7.56
N LEU A 73 1.97 -7.97 -6.29
CA LEU A 73 1.75 -9.08 -5.37
C LEU A 73 0.28 -9.28 -5.00
N GLY A 74 -0.45 -8.18 -4.77
CA GLY A 74 -1.87 -8.19 -4.42
C GLY A 74 -2.73 -8.80 -5.52
N TYR A 75 -2.44 -8.50 -6.79
CA TYR A 75 -3.17 -9.07 -7.93
C TYR A 75 -2.91 -10.56 -8.14
N MET A 76 -1.74 -11.06 -7.75
CA MET A 76 -1.48 -12.50 -7.79
C MET A 76 -2.36 -13.27 -6.79
N ASN A 77 -2.85 -12.61 -5.73
CA ASN A 77 -3.82 -13.13 -4.74
C ASN A 77 -3.50 -14.54 -4.21
N LEU A 78 -2.22 -14.88 -4.12
CA LEU A 78 -1.77 -16.15 -3.56
C LEU A 78 -1.31 -15.89 -2.12
N LYS A 79 -2.17 -16.22 -1.14
CA LYS A 79 -1.86 -16.09 0.30
C LYS A 79 -0.48 -16.65 0.67
N PHE A 80 -0.11 -17.76 0.04
CA PHE A 80 1.21 -18.38 0.20
C PHE A 80 2.36 -17.46 -0.27
N ILE A 81 2.19 -16.80 -1.42
CA ILE A 81 3.18 -15.83 -1.94
C ILE A 81 3.31 -14.63 -1.00
N ILE A 82 2.20 -14.12 -0.47
CA ILE A 82 2.22 -13.00 0.48
C ILE A 82 3.03 -13.36 1.73
N VAL A 83 2.81 -14.56 2.30
CA VAL A 83 3.57 -15.04 3.47
C VAL A 83 5.06 -15.22 3.16
N ILE A 84 5.39 -15.75 1.97
CA ILE A 84 6.79 -15.86 1.52
C ILE A 84 7.42 -14.48 1.41
N PHE A 85 6.74 -13.52 0.76
CA PHE A 85 7.25 -12.16 0.59
C PHE A 85 7.44 -11.46 1.93
N LYS A 86 6.49 -11.55 2.87
CA LYS A 86 6.65 -11.02 4.23
C LYS A 86 7.89 -11.60 4.93
N SER A 87 8.07 -12.91 4.82
CA SER A 87 9.21 -13.60 5.44
C SER A 87 10.53 -13.20 4.78
N LEU A 88 10.55 -13.11 3.45
CA LEU A 88 11.71 -12.67 2.67
C LEU A 88 12.07 -11.22 2.98
N ILE A 89 11.09 -10.32 3.11
CA ILE A 89 11.30 -8.94 3.53
C ILE A 89 11.95 -8.86 4.91
N LYS A 90 11.48 -9.65 5.89
CA LYS A 90 12.05 -9.68 7.25
C LYS A 90 13.49 -10.18 7.26
N ILE A 91 13.74 -11.28 6.56
CA ILE A 91 15.09 -11.85 6.42
C ILE A 91 15.97 -10.86 5.67
N MET A 92 15.49 -10.27 4.58
CA MET A 92 16.25 -9.28 3.82
C MET A 92 16.57 -8.07 4.69
N PHE A 93 15.61 -7.47 5.37
CA PHE A 93 15.88 -6.32 6.23
C PHE A 93 16.93 -6.64 7.30
N THR A 94 16.76 -7.74 8.03
CA THR A 94 17.70 -8.11 9.11
C THR A 94 19.09 -8.48 8.60
N VAL A 95 19.17 -9.30 7.54
CA VAL A 95 20.45 -9.75 6.99
C VAL A 95 21.15 -8.64 6.22
N TRP A 96 20.43 -7.87 5.39
CA TRP A 96 21.01 -6.77 4.62
C TRP A 96 21.50 -5.64 5.51
N VAL A 97 20.76 -5.26 6.56
CA VAL A 97 21.24 -4.24 7.51
C VAL A 97 22.52 -4.71 8.18
N VAL A 98 22.62 -5.97 8.61
CA VAL A 98 23.85 -6.52 9.21
C VAL A 98 25.01 -6.54 8.20
N ILE A 99 24.78 -6.95 6.96
CA ILE A 99 25.82 -6.98 5.91
C ILE A 99 26.31 -5.57 5.59
N ILE A 100 25.39 -4.62 5.40
CA ILE A 100 25.72 -3.21 5.16
C ILE A 100 26.51 -2.67 6.34
N VAL A 101 26.12 -2.96 7.58
CA VAL A 101 26.83 -2.49 8.77
C VAL A 101 28.24 -3.10 8.90
N GLN A 102 28.39 -4.41 8.65
CA GLN A 102 29.65 -5.12 8.91
C GLN A 102 30.67 -5.11 7.76
N PHE A 103 30.22 -5.07 6.51
CA PHE A 103 31.09 -5.34 5.35
C PHE A 103 31.12 -4.20 4.33
N SER A 104 30.36 -3.13 4.55
CA SER A 104 30.37 -1.97 3.67
C SER A 104 31.68 -1.20 3.81
N SER A 105 32.36 -0.96 2.70
CA SER A 105 33.45 0.01 2.58
C SER A 105 32.95 1.43 2.31
N LEU A 106 31.62 1.65 2.33
CA LEU A 106 31.03 2.97 2.11
C LEU A 106 31.30 3.89 3.29
N ASP A 107 31.34 5.18 3.02
CA ASP A 107 31.37 6.18 4.07
C ASP A 107 30.11 6.07 4.95
N GLN A 108 30.27 6.39 6.24
CA GLN A 108 29.24 6.23 7.25
C GLN A 108 27.92 6.96 6.90
N ILE A 109 28.02 8.09 6.18
CA ILE A 109 26.87 8.87 5.72
C ILE A 109 26.08 8.09 4.66
N GLU A 110 26.76 7.52 3.67
CA GLU A 110 26.13 6.74 2.60
C GLU A 110 25.51 5.46 3.16
N GLN A 111 26.20 4.80 4.10
CA GLN A 111 25.72 3.62 4.81
C GLN A 111 24.42 3.93 5.56
N ASN A 112 24.37 5.04 6.30
CA ASN A 112 23.16 5.47 7.00
C ASN A 112 22.01 5.78 6.04
N ALA A 113 22.28 6.43 4.91
CA ALA A 113 21.27 6.70 3.89
C ALA A 113 20.67 5.40 3.33
N TRP A 114 21.50 4.41 3.00
CA TRP A 114 21.04 3.09 2.53
C TRP A 114 20.19 2.35 3.55
N ILE A 115 20.58 2.38 4.83
CA ILE A 115 19.80 1.77 5.92
C ILE A 115 18.43 2.44 6.03
N VAL A 116 18.38 3.77 6.03
CA VAL A 116 17.13 4.54 6.10
C VAL A 116 16.23 4.23 4.91
N LEU A 117 16.75 4.29 3.67
CA LEU A 117 15.99 4.02 2.46
C LEU A 117 15.44 2.59 2.43
N SER A 118 16.26 1.61 2.81
CA SER A 118 15.85 0.21 2.89
C SER A 118 14.75 0.01 3.95
N ALA A 119 14.90 0.64 5.12
CA ALA A 119 13.90 0.59 6.17
C ALA A 119 12.56 1.18 5.68
N PHE A 120 12.59 2.34 5.02
CA PHE A 120 11.40 2.94 4.41
C PHE A 120 10.72 1.97 3.44
N PHE A 121 11.47 1.39 2.50
CA PHE A 121 10.92 0.45 1.53
C PHE A 121 10.22 -0.74 2.19
N PHE A 122 10.92 -1.43 3.09
CA PHE A 122 10.43 -2.66 3.69
C PHE A 122 9.25 -2.42 4.64
N VAL A 123 9.30 -1.35 5.44
CA VAL A 123 8.20 -1.00 6.36
C VAL A 123 6.94 -0.62 5.58
N TYR A 124 7.05 0.19 4.52
CA TYR A 124 5.89 0.56 3.70
C TYR A 124 5.23 -0.67 3.05
N LEU A 125 6.05 -1.57 2.53
CA LEU A 125 5.56 -2.80 1.91
C LEU A 125 4.91 -3.73 2.95
N GLU A 126 5.51 -3.87 4.14
CA GLU A 126 4.93 -4.66 5.24
C GLU A 126 3.58 -4.12 5.68
N VAL A 127 3.48 -2.80 5.91
CA VAL A 127 2.21 -2.13 6.29
C VAL A 127 1.12 -2.37 5.24
N LEU A 128 1.44 -2.21 3.95
CA LEU A 128 0.48 -2.47 2.87
C LEU A 128 0.00 -3.92 2.87
N LEU A 129 0.91 -4.88 3.02
CA LEU A 129 0.57 -6.30 3.06
C LEU A 129 -0.24 -6.67 4.31
N ASP A 130 0.03 -6.07 5.47
CA ASP A 130 -0.71 -6.27 6.71
C ASP A 130 -2.14 -5.71 6.64
N ILE A 131 -2.30 -4.49 6.12
CA ILE A 131 -3.63 -3.90 5.90
C ILE A 131 -4.42 -4.78 4.93
N ASN A 132 -3.81 -5.19 3.82
CA ASN A 132 -4.46 -6.02 2.82
C ASN A 132 -4.91 -7.37 3.40
N ASP A 133 -4.06 -8.05 4.18
CA ASP A 133 -4.42 -9.30 4.86
C ASP A 133 -5.60 -9.11 5.82
N CYS A 134 -5.63 -8.01 6.57
CA CYS A 134 -6.76 -7.68 7.45
C CYS A 134 -8.07 -7.53 6.66
N LEU A 135 -8.03 -6.88 5.49
CA LEU A 135 -9.21 -6.70 4.63
C LEU A 135 -9.69 -8.03 4.04
N PHE A 136 -8.77 -8.95 3.72
CA PHE A 136 -9.12 -10.30 3.26
C PHE A 136 -9.73 -11.20 4.35
N GLN A 137 -9.46 -10.92 5.62
CA GLN A 137 -9.98 -11.68 6.76
C GLN A 137 -11.37 -11.21 7.24
N VAL A 138 -11.93 -10.16 6.65
CA VAL A 138 -13.28 -9.68 6.98
C VAL A 138 -14.30 -10.81 6.78
N LYS A 139 -15.09 -11.08 7.84
CA LYS A 139 -16.13 -12.12 7.86
C LYS A 139 -17.15 -11.88 6.74
N ASP A 140 -17.64 -12.96 6.14
CA ASP A 140 -18.53 -12.86 4.97
C ASP A 140 -19.86 -12.16 5.30
N ASP A 141 -20.32 -12.26 6.56
CA ASP A 141 -21.54 -11.63 7.06
C ASP A 141 -21.39 -10.13 7.38
N PHE A 142 -20.20 -9.55 7.13
CA PHE A 142 -19.96 -8.14 7.40
C PHE A 142 -20.77 -7.23 6.46
N GLN A 143 -21.66 -6.44 7.05
CA GLN A 143 -22.41 -5.39 6.38
C GLN A 143 -22.59 -4.21 7.33
N ILE A 144 -22.27 -3.00 6.86
CA ILE A 144 -22.52 -1.77 7.63
C ILE A 144 -24.00 -1.39 7.48
N PRO A 145 -24.80 -1.32 8.57
CA PRO A 145 -26.25 -1.10 8.48
C PRO A 145 -26.65 0.18 7.73
N LYS A 146 -25.82 1.23 7.83
CA LYS A 146 -26.04 2.54 7.18
C LYS A 146 -25.45 2.64 5.77
N LEU A 147 -24.56 1.72 5.38
CA LEU A 147 -23.83 1.74 4.12
C LEU A 147 -24.00 0.38 3.44
N LYS A 148 -25.17 0.14 2.85
CA LYS A 148 -25.55 -1.13 2.20
C LYS A 148 -24.58 -1.61 1.11
N TYR A 149 -23.76 -0.70 0.56
CA TYR A 149 -22.77 -0.99 -0.47
C TYR A 149 -21.41 -1.47 0.06
N VAL A 150 -21.15 -1.32 1.37
CA VAL A 150 -19.91 -1.78 2.01
C VAL A 150 -20.16 -3.16 2.60
N THR A 151 -19.95 -4.17 1.77
CA THR A 151 -20.03 -5.60 2.12
C THR A 151 -18.64 -6.21 2.21
N SER A 152 -18.53 -7.39 2.82
CA SER A 152 -17.31 -8.21 2.82
C SER A 152 -16.73 -8.43 1.41
N THR A 153 -17.58 -8.71 0.42
CA THR A 153 -17.22 -8.83 -1.00
C THR A 153 -16.65 -7.53 -1.56
N PHE A 154 -17.28 -6.39 -1.30
CA PHE A 154 -16.75 -5.10 -1.75
C PHE A 154 -15.35 -4.82 -1.17
N ILE A 155 -15.15 -5.14 0.12
CA ILE A 155 -13.86 -4.95 0.80
C ILE A 155 -12.79 -5.86 0.20
N LYS A 156 -13.09 -7.13 -0.01
CA LYS A 156 -12.14 -8.11 -0.58
C LYS A 156 -11.78 -7.75 -2.03
N ASP A 157 -12.79 -7.39 -2.84
CA ASP A 157 -12.62 -7.02 -4.25
C ASP A 157 -11.82 -5.71 -4.44
N ASN A 158 -11.88 -4.79 -3.46
CA ASN A 158 -11.17 -3.51 -3.51
C ASN A 158 -10.03 -3.42 -2.49
N SER A 159 -9.57 -4.55 -1.96
CA SER A 159 -8.59 -4.65 -0.87
C SER A 159 -7.29 -3.89 -1.16
N ILE A 160 -6.76 -4.01 -2.39
CA ILE A 160 -5.57 -3.26 -2.85
C ILE A 160 -5.82 -1.75 -2.77
N SER A 161 -6.90 -1.27 -3.37
CA SER A 161 -7.26 0.15 -3.41
C SER A 161 -7.49 0.72 -2.01
N ILE A 162 -8.23 -0.01 -1.16
CA ILE A 162 -8.47 0.37 0.23
C ILE A 162 -7.15 0.40 1.01
N SER A 163 -6.23 -0.55 0.80
CA SER A 163 -4.93 -0.57 1.47
C SER A 163 -4.08 0.65 1.12
N ILE A 164 -4.03 1.03 -0.16
CA ILE A 164 -3.35 2.26 -0.62
C ILE A 164 -3.99 3.51 0.00
N LEU A 165 -5.32 3.54 0.08
CA LEU A 165 -6.07 4.65 0.67
C LEU A 165 -5.80 4.75 2.19
N CYS A 166 -5.78 3.63 2.91
CA CYS A 166 -5.38 3.59 4.32
C CYS A 166 -3.95 4.10 4.52
N LEU A 167 -3.01 3.69 3.66
CA LEU A 167 -1.64 4.19 3.71
C LEU A 167 -1.58 5.70 3.46
N SER A 168 -2.35 6.23 2.50
CA SER A 168 -2.45 7.68 2.25
C SER A 168 -2.93 8.45 3.49
N VAL A 169 -3.93 7.92 4.21
CA VAL A 169 -4.43 8.51 5.46
C VAL A 169 -3.35 8.49 6.54
N ILE A 170 -2.64 7.36 6.71
CA ILE A 170 -1.53 7.24 7.65
C ILE A 170 -0.44 8.26 7.33
N ASN A 171 -0.01 8.35 6.06
CA ASN A 171 0.99 9.31 5.60
C ASN A 171 0.57 10.76 5.86
N SER A 172 -0.70 11.08 5.61
CA SER A 172 -1.25 12.42 5.84
C SER A 172 -1.24 12.74 7.34
N ALA A 173 -1.62 11.79 8.20
CA ALA A 173 -1.56 11.96 9.66
C ALA A 173 -0.11 12.17 10.14
N LEU A 174 0.83 11.36 9.66
CA LEU A 174 2.26 11.49 9.98
C LEU A 174 2.86 12.81 9.52
N SER A 175 2.37 13.36 8.41
CA SER A 175 2.86 14.65 7.90
C SER A 175 2.66 15.80 8.90
N TYR A 176 1.58 15.77 9.69
CA TYR A 176 1.33 16.77 10.73
C TYR A 176 2.37 16.69 11.85
N PHE A 177 2.73 15.47 12.27
CA PHE A 177 3.77 15.27 13.29
C PHE A 177 5.16 15.72 12.82
N ILE A 178 5.49 15.52 11.54
CA ILE A 178 6.77 15.98 10.97
C ILE A 178 6.88 17.51 11.01
N ILE A 179 5.80 18.22 10.69
CA ILE A 179 5.77 19.69 10.74
C ILE A 179 6.06 20.19 12.16
N ASP A 180 5.45 19.57 13.17
CA ASP A 180 5.62 19.98 14.56
C ASP A 180 7.02 19.62 15.09
N LEU A 181 7.57 18.46 14.69
CA LEU A 181 8.94 18.05 15.02
C LEU A 181 9.97 19.02 14.40
N LEU A 182 9.81 19.38 13.12
CA LEU A 182 10.72 20.32 12.45
C LEU A 182 10.69 21.68 13.13
N LYS A 183 9.51 22.19 13.49
CA LYS A 183 9.41 23.45 14.24
C LYS A 183 10.16 23.40 15.57
N ALA A 184 10.11 22.28 16.28
CA ALA A 184 10.81 22.12 17.57
C ALA A 184 12.33 22.01 17.44
N ILE A 185 12.85 21.48 16.32
CA ILE A 185 14.30 21.36 16.07
C ILE A 185 14.92 22.71 15.65
N TYR A 186 14.16 23.53 14.92
CA TYR A 186 14.62 24.83 14.39
C TYR A 186 14.23 26.04 15.27
N SER A 187 13.55 25.84 16.40
CA SER A 187 13.25 26.86 17.43
C SER A 187 14.26 26.81 18.58
#